data_AF-A0A8A3PI96-F1
#
_entry.id   AF-A0A8A3PI96-F1
#
_cell.length_a   1.000
_cell.length_b   1.000
_cell.length_c   1.000
_cell.angle_alpha   90.00
_cell.angle_beta   90.00
_cell.angle_gamma   90.00
#
_symmetry.space_group_name_H-M   'P 1'
#
loop_
_entity.id
_entity.type
_entity.pdbx_description
1 polymer ?
#
loop_
_entity_poly.entity_id
_entity_poly.type
_entity_poly.pdbx_seq_one_letter_code
_entity_poly.pdbx_strand_id
1 'polypeptide(L)'
;MDVFGTTITAGTLIVQYLGARSGFSQEAKSLKARLAWDLRVLSIVRDYFDKRRLSNANHSLPPDDAALLEQTSEYLDLLVTINRSVWIAKRSDQRDMEKEAREWTERFDVRVSGLPQELRIAIPESLDETSPPPVLKSSTRLRDFISSKSQAKKEQAQAMLLRDTDALIREIETMDDISSLPLQYGEEKLIFSSRTVSSNILQETSEFDKLVQEMVELAAAMGYLDHATGIRLLKVNWYLYFPARKQFLFAHVPPYDVLSMMTLEQMIGYDPFPNTEVTLNRKFKIAYKLAEAVFFLHTAGFLHKNIISSSVVILHRISSQGSEGGSPMLLDESYLMGFDLIRSAEATTYKEGTSRAIEYTTRNMRDFDIYQHPDRLQESDIPRYIKTYDVCSLRVILLTIGFWVPLSRVASHISVNDRSS
;
A
#
# COMPACT_ATOMS: atom_id res chain seq x y z
N MET A 1 -29.10 19.92 2.67
CA MET A 1 -28.84 18.64 3.34
C MET A 1 -27.34 18.52 3.48
N ASP A 2 -26.84 18.13 4.65
CA ASP A 2 -25.42 17.81 4.77
C ASP A 2 -25.07 16.57 3.91
N VAL A 3 -23.82 16.51 3.43
CA VAL A 3 -23.31 15.44 2.56
C VAL A 3 -23.45 14.07 3.24
N PHE A 4 -23.29 14.01 4.56
CA PHE A 4 -23.37 12.78 5.35
C PHE A 4 -24.77 12.16 5.28
N GLY A 5 -25.81 12.93 5.60
CA GLY A 5 -27.20 12.48 5.58
C GLY A 5 -27.65 12.05 4.19
N THR A 6 -27.22 12.77 3.15
CA THR A 6 -27.50 12.39 1.76
C THR A 6 -26.85 11.04 1.42
N THR A 7 -25.57 10.88 1.78
CA THR A 7 -24.80 9.64 1.53
C THR A 7 -25.36 8.46 2.31
N ILE A 8 -25.66 8.65 3.60
CA ILE A 8 -26.23 7.61 4.47
C ILE A 8 -27.58 7.14 3.90
N THR A 9 -28.44 8.08 3.49
CA THR A 9 -29.75 7.75 2.93
C THR A 9 -29.61 6.98 1.62
N ALA A 10 -28.77 7.45 0.69
CA ALA A 10 -28.55 6.80 -0.59
C ALA A 10 -27.93 5.40 -0.41
N GLY A 11 -26.89 5.28 0.41
CA GLY A 11 -26.23 4.00 0.70
C GLY A 11 -27.16 3.01 1.39
N THR A 12 -28.07 3.46 2.26
CA THR A 12 -29.04 2.57 2.92
C THR A 12 -29.94 1.88 1.90
N LEU A 13 -30.36 2.59 0.85
CA LEU A 13 -31.12 1.99 -0.25
C LEU A 13 -30.30 0.92 -0.99
N ILE A 14 -29.01 1.13 -1.18
CA ILE A 14 -28.10 0.16 -1.81
C ILE A 14 -27.92 -1.07 -0.92
N VAL A 15 -27.77 -0.90 0.40
CA VAL A 15 -27.70 -2.02 1.36
C VAL A 15 -28.98 -2.87 1.33
N GLN A 16 -30.16 -2.24 1.21
CA GLN A 16 -31.42 -2.97 1.06
C GLN A 16 -31.45 -3.79 -0.24
N TYR A 17 -31.01 -3.20 -1.35
CA TYR A 17 -30.88 -3.89 -2.63
C TYR A 17 -29.94 -5.11 -2.56
N LEU A 18 -28.73 -4.94 -2.00
CA LEU A 18 -27.78 -6.03 -1.79
C LEU A 18 -28.33 -7.08 -0.79
N GLY A 19 -29.13 -6.64 0.18
CA GLY A 19 -29.86 -7.49 1.11
C GLY A 19 -30.77 -8.48 0.41
N ALA A 20 -31.58 -8.02 -0.55
CA ALA A 20 -32.43 -8.88 -1.35
C ALA A 20 -31.63 -9.92 -2.17
N ARG A 21 -30.37 -9.63 -2.51
CA ARG A 21 -29.47 -10.53 -3.25
C ARG A 21 -28.63 -11.47 -2.39
N SER A 22 -28.42 -11.14 -1.13
CA SER A 22 -27.50 -11.88 -0.24
C SER A 22 -27.88 -13.35 -0.02
N GLY A 23 -29.12 -13.76 -0.35
CA GLY A 23 -29.55 -15.15 -0.37
C GLY A 23 -29.05 -15.97 -1.58
N PHE A 24 -28.52 -15.32 -2.62
CA PHE A 24 -28.16 -15.94 -3.90
C PHE A 24 -26.70 -15.71 -4.32
N SER A 25 -25.95 -14.82 -3.66
CA SER A 25 -24.53 -14.55 -3.94
C SER A 25 -23.77 -14.22 -2.66
N GLN A 26 -22.64 -14.91 -2.46
CA GLN A 26 -21.72 -14.64 -1.36
C GLN A 26 -21.00 -13.29 -1.54
N GLU A 27 -20.75 -12.89 -2.79
CA GLU A 27 -20.18 -11.60 -3.14
C GLU A 27 -21.11 -10.45 -2.74
N ALA A 28 -22.40 -10.56 -3.08
CA ALA A 28 -23.41 -9.59 -2.68
C ALA A 28 -23.59 -9.53 -1.16
N LYS A 29 -23.52 -10.69 -0.48
CA LYS A 29 -23.55 -10.77 0.99
C LYS A 29 -22.35 -10.07 1.64
N SER A 30 -21.14 -10.31 1.12
CA SER A 30 -19.91 -9.66 1.57
C SER A 30 -19.96 -8.15 1.35
N LEU A 31 -20.37 -7.72 0.14
CA LEU A 31 -20.48 -6.30 -0.21
C LEU A 31 -21.51 -5.56 0.64
N LYS A 32 -22.67 -6.19 0.90
CA LYS A 32 -23.69 -5.66 1.81
C LYS A 32 -23.10 -5.40 3.20
N ALA A 33 -22.35 -6.35 3.74
CA ALA A 33 -21.79 -6.24 5.08
C ALA A 33 -20.79 -5.09 5.19
N ARG A 34 -19.91 -4.93 4.18
CA ARG A 34 -18.93 -3.84 4.15
C ARG A 34 -19.59 -2.47 3.99
N LEU A 35 -20.46 -2.32 3.00
CA LEU A 35 -21.20 -1.06 2.79
C LEU A 35 -22.03 -0.67 4.03
N ALA A 36 -22.65 -1.63 4.71
CA ALA A 36 -23.36 -1.35 5.96
C ALA A 36 -22.44 -0.87 7.08
N TRP A 37 -21.22 -1.40 7.17
CA TRP A 37 -20.20 -0.93 8.10
C TRP A 37 -19.79 0.53 7.78
N ASP A 38 -19.56 0.84 6.51
CA ASP A 38 -19.18 2.17 6.04
C ASP A 38 -20.24 3.24 6.36
N LEU A 39 -21.51 2.94 6.13
CA LEU A 39 -22.60 3.86 6.43
C LEU A 39 -22.77 4.10 7.93
N ARG A 40 -22.46 3.10 8.77
CA ARG A 40 -22.43 3.29 10.22
C ARG A 40 -21.30 4.22 10.65
N VAL A 41 -20.11 4.08 10.07
CA VAL A 41 -19.01 5.02 10.30
C VAL A 41 -19.41 6.45 9.96
N LEU A 42 -20.05 6.64 8.80
CA LEU A 42 -20.58 7.95 8.41
C LEU A 42 -21.61 8.48 9.42
N SER A 43 -22.49 7.63 9.94
CA SER A 43 -23.45 8.03 10.98
C SER A 43 -22.73 8.46 12.25
N ILE A 44 -21.73 7.71 12.70
CA ILE A 44 -20.94 8.02 13.90
C ILE A 44 -20.23 9.36 13.76
N VAL A 45 -19.61 9.62 12.60
CA VAL A 45 -18.94 10.90 12.31
C VAL A 45 -19.96 12.04 12.31
N ARG A 46 -21.13 11.87 11.70
CA ARG A 46 -22.20 12.88 11.74
C ARG A 46 -22.65 13.15 13.18
N ASP A 47 -22.91 12.09 13.93
CA ASP A 47 -23.39 12.17 15.31
C ASP A 47 -22.34 12.80 16.24
N TYR A 48 -21.04 12.64 15.95
CA TYR A 48 -19.95 13.35 16.66
C TYR A 48 -20.13 14.87 16.55
N PHE A 49 -20.31 15.40 15.34
CA PHE A 49 -20.48 16.83 15.13
C PHE A 49 -21.83 17.32 15.67
N ASP A 50 -22.90 16.56 15.52
CA ASP A 50 -24.21 16.96 16.06
C ASP A 50 -24.18 17.05 17.60
N LYS A 51 -23.51 16.11 18.29
CA LYS A 51 -23.31 16.19 19.74
C LYS A 51 -22.50 17.42 20.15
N ARG A 52 -21.40 17.71 19.44
CA ARG A 52 -20.57 18.90 19.69
C ARG A 52 -21.36 20.20 19.49
N ARG A 53 -22.17 20.24 18.43
CA ARG A 53 -23.06 21.37 18.14
C ARG A 53 -24.07 21.59 19.27
N LEU A 54 -24.74 20.53 19.71
CA LEU A 54 -25.74 20.59 20.80
C LEU A 54 -25.11 20.92 22.17
N SER A 55 -23.85 20.56 22.39
CA SER A 55 -23.14 20.87 23.64
C SER A 55 -22.73 22.33 23.78
N ASN A 56 -22.76 23.10 22.67
CA ASN A 56 -22.40 24.52 22.68
C ASN A 56 -23.65 25.38 22.90
N ALA A 57 -23.56 26.40 23.75
CA ALA A 57 -24.70 27.25 24.14
C ALA A 57 -25.39 27.90 22.94
N ASN A 58 -24.62 28.30 21.93
CA ASN A 58 -25.12 28.92 20.71
C ASN A 58 -25.54 27.91 19.63
N HIS A 59 -25.53 26.61 19.94
CA HIS A 59 -25.81 25.53 19.00
C HIS A 59 -24.95 25.60 17.72
N SER A 60 -23.76 26.19 17.84
CA SER A 60 -22.76 26.32 16.77
C SER A 60 -21.58 25.40 17.06
N LEU A 61 -20.91 24.92 16.01
CA LEU A 61 -19.66 24.18 16.22
C LEU A 61 -18.55 25.13 16.69
N PRO A 62 -17.67 24.71 17.61
CA PRO A 62 -16.40 25.38 17.85
C PRO A 62 -15.62 25.56 16.53
N PRO A 63 -14.79 26.61 16.38
CA PRO A 63 -14.06 26.87 15.14
C PRO A 63 -13.25 25.68 14.62
N ASP A 64 -12.59 24.94 15.53
CA ASP A 64 -11.78 23.77 15.17
C ASP A 64 -12.65 22.61 14.65
N ASP A 65 -13.77 22.32 15.34
CA ASP A 65 -14.72 21.30 14.90
C ASP A 65 -15.43 21.69 13.60
N ALA A 66 -15.65 22.99 13.36
CA ALA A 66 -16.22 23.50 12.12
C ALA A 66 -15.25 23.30 10.93
N ALA A 67 -13.97 23.64 11.11
CA ALA A 67 -12.94 23.40 10.10
C ALA A 67 -12.75 21.89 9.85
N LEU A 68 -12.80 21.07 10.90
CA LEU A 68 -12.73 19.62 10.80
C LEU A 68 -13.93 19.04 10.04
N LEU A 69 -15.15 19.55 10.30
CA LEU A 69 -16.35 19.16 9.57
C LEU A 69 -16.23 19.53 8.08
N GLU A 70 -15.75 20.73 7.77
CA GLU A 70 -15.53 21.20 6.40
C GLU A 70 -14.55 20.29 5.66
N GLN A 71 -13.35 20.07 6.23
CA GLN A 71 -12.35 19.17 5.65
C GLN A 71 -12.87 17.74 5.46
N THR A 72 -13.61 17.22 6.44
CA THR A 72 -14.19 15.87 6.35
C THR A 72 -15.30 15.82 5.29
N SER A 73 -16.08 16.90 5.15
CA SER A 73 -17.14 17.00 4.14
C SER A 73 -16.56 17.05 2.73
N GLU A 74 -15.55 17.89 2.50
CA GLU A 74 -14.83 17.94 1.21
C GLU A 74 -14.21 16.59 0.85
N TYR A 75 -13.60 15.93 1.85
CA TYR A 75 -13.01 14.62 1.69
C TYR A 75 -14.03 13.54 1.29
N LEU A 76 -15.26 13.64 1.79
CA LEU A 76 -16.38 12.75 1.48
C LEU A 76 -17.09 13.12 0.17
N ASP A 77 -17.22 14.39 -0.19
CA ASP A 77 -17.81 14.82 -1.46
C ASP A 77 -17.05 14.22 -2.66
N LEU A 78 -15.72 14.10 -2.55
CA LEU A 78 -14.87 13.40 -3.53
C LEU A 78 -15.14 11.89 -3.66
N LEU A 79 -15.92 11.31 -2.75
CA LEU A 79 -16.25 9.89 -2.67
C LEU A 79 -17.74 9.63 -2.99
N VAL A 80 -18.60 10.64 -2.82
CA VAL A 80 -20.07 10.59 -2.92
C VAL A 80 -20.58 10.82 -4.35
N THR A 81 -19.71 10.83 -5.35
CA THR A 81 -20.10 10.76 -6.77
C THR A 81 -20.71 9.41 -7.17
N ILE A 82 -21.48 8.76 -6.28
CA ILE A 82 -22.54 7.82 -6.65
C ILE A 82 -23.58 8.68 -7.37
N ASN A 83 -23.39 8.83 -8.68
CA ASN A 83 -24.22 9.69 -9.48
C ASN A 83 -25.62 9.08 -9.48
N ARG A 84 -26.54 9.66 -8.69
CA ARG A 84 -27.90 9.16 -8.49
C ARG A 84 -28.61 8.92 -9.84
N SER A 85 -28.33 9.77 -10.82
CA SER A 85 -28.75 9.65 -12.22
C SER A 85 -28.18 8.40 -12.91
N VAL A 86 -26.91 8.08 -12.66
CA VAL A 86 -26.24 6.87 -13.19
C VAL A 86 -26.81 5.62 -12.52
N TRP A 87 -27.06 5.61 -11.21
CA TRP A 87 -27.68 4.45 -10.55
C TRP A 87 -29.12 4.21 -10.99
N ILE A 88 -29.89 5.28 -11.22
CA ILE A 88 -31.25 5.16 -11.79
C ILE A 88 -31.17 4.63 -13.23
N ALA A 89 -30.23 5.13 -14.03
CA ALA A 89 -30.04 4.70 -15.42
C ALA A 89 -29.48 3.27 -15.54
N LYS A 90 -28.62 2.85 -14.60
CA LYS A 90 -27.97 1.54 -14.55
C LYS A 90 -28.69 0.53 -13.67
N ARG A 91 -29.87 0.85 -13.13
CA ARG A 91 -30.63 -0.04 -12.23
C ARG A 91 -30.94 -1.40 -12.86
N SER A 92 -31.01 -1.47 -14.18
CA SER A 92 -31.19 -2.71 -14.96
C SER A 92 -29.91 -3.53 -15.11
N ASP A 93 -28.72 -2.93 -14.97
CA ASP A 93 -27.43 -3.61 -15.03
C ASP A 93 -26.88 -3.86 -13.62
N GLN A 94 -27.31 -5.01 -13.10
CA GLN A 94 -27.02 -5.46 -11.77
C GLN A 94 -25.53 -5.72 -11.48
N ARG A 95 -24.74 -6.11 -12.50
CA ARG A 95 -23.29 -6.35 -12.31
C ARG A 95 -22.55 -5.04 -12.18
N ASP A 96 -22.95 -4.04 -12.95
CA ASP A 96 -22.40 -2.69 -12.88
C ASP A 96 -22.64 -2.03 -11.52
N MET A 97 -23.83 -2.18 -10.95
CA MET A 97 -24.16 -1.66 -9.61
C MET A 97 -23.31 -2.30 -8.51
N GLU A 98 -23.13 -3.63 -8.55
CA GLU A 98 -22.28 -4.34 -7.59
C GLU A 98 -20.81 -3.95 -7.71
N LYS A 99 -20.33 -3.74 -8.95
CA LYS A 99 -18.98 -3.26 -9.20
C LYS A 99 -18.77 -1.86 -8.64
N GLU A 100 -19.69 -0.93 -8.89
CA GLU A 100 -19.58 0.45 -8.40
C GLU A 100 -19.63 0.52 -6.87
N ALA A 101 -20.52 -0.24 -6.23
CA ALA A 101 -20.58 -0.33 -4.78
C ALA A 101 -19.31 -0.94 -4.17
N ARG A 102 -18.68 -1.91 -4.84
CA ARG A 102 -17.39 -2.48 -4.43
C ARG A 102 -16.27 -1.44 -4.52
N GLU A 103 -16.16 -0.76 -5.65
CA GLU A 103 -15.17 0.31 -5.85
C GLU A 103 -15.36 1.45 -4.84
N TRP A 104 -16.60 1.76 -4.48
CA TRP A 104 -16.90 2.72 -3.42
C TRP A 104 -16.39 2.23 -2.05
N THR A 105 -16.70 0.99 -1.68
CA THR A 105 -16.29 0.37 -0.40
C THR A 105 -14.77 0.36 -0.27
N GLU A 106 -14.06 -0.12 -1.31
CA GLU A 106 -12.59 -0.18 -1.32
C GLU A 106 -11.97 1.22 -1.15
N ARG A 107 -12.52 2.23 -1.82
CA ARG A 107 -12.10 3.63 -1.65
C ARG A 107 -12.37 4.13 -0.25
N PHE A 108 -13.53 3.82 0.32
CA PHE A 108 -13.92 4.30 1.64
C PHE A 108 -13.03 3.71 2.75
N ASP A 109 -12.77 2.41 2.71
CA ASP A 109 -11.92 1.69 3.68
C ASP A 109 -10.54 2.34 3.85
N VAL A 110 -9.86 2.60 2.73
CA VAL A 110 -8.54 3.23 2.73
C VAL A 110 -8.65 4.64 3.28
N ARG A 111 -9.68 5.38 2.88
CA ARG A 111 -9.89 6.77 3.28
C ARG A 111 -10.20 6.95 4.76
N VAL A 112 -10.99 6.05 5.36
CA VAL A 112 -11.26 6.04 6.80
C VAL A 112 -9.97 5.92 7.61
N SER A 113 -8.95 5.21 7.09
CA SER A 113 -7.64 5.11 7.74
C SER A 113 -6.95 6.47 7.92
N GLY A 114 -7.24 7.42 7.03
CA GLY A 114 -6.68 8.77 7.00
C GLY A 114 -7.51 9.82 7.73
N LEU A 115 -8.62 9.46 8.38
CA LEU A 115 -9.38 10.40 9.19
C LEU A 115 -8.52 10.96 10.34
N PRO A 116 -8.75 12.21 10.76
CA PRO A 116 -8.15 12.79 11.95
C PRO A 116 -8.38 11.92 13.20
N GLN A 117 -7.44 11.98 14.14
CA GLN A 117 -7.43 11.08 15.30
C GLN A 117 -8.70 11.18 16.15
N GLU A 118 -9.24 12.39 16.27
CA GLU A 118 -10.46 12.72 17.01
C GLU A 118 -11.67 11.93 16.48
N LEU A 119 -11.82 11.86 15.15
CA LEU A 119 -12.89 11.11 14.50
C LEU A 119 -12.64 9.62 14.54
N ARG A 120 -11.37 9.18 14.42
CA ARG A 120 -11.04 7.74 14.51
C ARG A 120 -11.35 7.17 15.88
N ILE A 121 -11.08 7.90 16.97
CA ILE A 121 -11.41 7.47 18.33
C ILE A 121 -12.92 7.34 18.52
N ALA A 122 -13.71 8.17 17.83
CA ALA A 122 -15.17 8.08 17.88
C ALA A 122 -15.71 6.83 17.17
N ILE A 123 -14.95 6.24 16.23
CA ILE A 123 -15.33 5.03 15.48
C ILE A 123 -14.91 3.79 16.30
N PRO A 124 -15.87 2.97 16.78
CA PRO A 124 -15.57 1.74 17.51
C PRO A 124 -14.83 0.71 16.64
N GLU A 125 -13.90 -0.04 17.23
CA GLU A 125 -13.17 -1.13 16.56
C GLU A 125 -14.07 -2.30 16.15
N SER A 126 -15.21 -2.46 16.84
CA SER A 126 -16.25 -3.42 16.48
C SER A 126 -17.62 -2.74 16.56
N LEU A 127 -18.43 -2.96 15.52
CA LEU A 127 -19.81 -2.49 15.43
C LEU A 127 -20.68 -3.73 15.29
N ASP A 128 -21.32 -4.16 16.38
CA ASP A 128 -22.16 -5.36 16.46
C ASP A 128 -21.44 -6.66 16.00
N GLU A 129 -22.15 -7.60 15.36
CA GLU A 129 -21.60 -8.81 14.73
C GLU A 129 -20.76 -8.52 13.46
N THR A 130 -20.64 -7.26 13.03
CA THR A 130 -19.90 -6.90 11.82
C THR A 130 -18.47 -6.48 12.12
N SER A 131 -17.54 -7.34 11.74
CA SER A 131 -16.11 -7.08 11.79
C SER A 131 -15.72 -5.91 10.87
N PRO A 132 -14.76 -5.06 11.27
CA PRO A 132 -14.22 -4.03 10.39
C PRO A 132 -13.54 -4.61 9.14
N PRO A 133 -13.49 -3.83 8.04
CA PRO A 133 -12.76 -4.18 6.82
C PRO A 133 -11.28 -4.54 7.07
N PRO A 134 -10.69 -5.47 6.28
CA PRO A 134 -9.29 -5.90 6.44
C PRO A 134 -8.27 -4.76 6.41
N VAL A 135 -8.51 -3.74 5.58
CA VAL A 135 -7.69 -2.52 5.48
C VAL A 135 -7.58 -1.83 6.83
N LEU A 136 -8.73 -1.61 7.47
CA LEU A 136 -8.79 -0.89 8.74
C LEU A 136 -8.24 -1.70 9.90
N LYS A 137 -8.46 -3.02 9.90
CA LYS A 137 -7.78 -3.92 10.84
C LYS A 137 -6.27 -3.83 10.73
N SER A 138 -5.75 -3.90 9.49
CA SER A 138 -4.31 -3.82 9.23
C SER A 138 -3.75 -2.47 9.67
N SER A 139 -4.45 -1.38 9.33
CA SER A 139 -4.03 -0.02 9.73
C SER A 139 -4.00 0.16 11.24
N THR A 140 -5.01 -0.35 11.95
CA THR A 140 -5.09 -0.28 13.43
C THR A 140 -3.98 -1.08 14.08
N ARG A 141 -3.81 -2.35 13.68
CA ARG A 141 -2.73 -3.22 14.17
C ARG A 141 -1.34 -2.65 13.94
N LEU A 142 -1.10 -2.01 12.78
CA LEU A 142 0.17 -1.34 12.49
C LEU A 142 0.43 -0.16 13.44
N ARG A 143 -0.59 0.64 13.76
CA ARG A 143 -0.45 1.75 14.73
C ARG A 143 -0.26 1.23 16.15
N ASP A 144 -1.03 0.23 16.55
CA ASP A 144 -0.89 -0.42 17.86
C ASP A 144 0.49 -1.02 18.03
N PHE A 145 1.05 -1.60 16.95
CA PHE A 145 2.42 -2.09 16.93
C PHE A 145 3.42 -0.97 17.21
N ILE A 146 3.27 0.21 16.58
CA ILE A 146 4.16 1.36 16.86
C ILE A 146 4.17 1.67 18.36
N SER A 147 2.99 1.73 18.99
CA SER A 147 2.80 2.03 20.42
C SER A 147 3.09 0.85 21.36
N SER A 148 3.33 -0.36 20.84
CA SER A 148 3.53 -1.56 21.65
C SER A 148 4.87 -1.58 22.39
N LYS A 149 4.89 -2.26 23.54
CA LYS A 149 6.11 -2.47 24.35
C LYS A 149 7.15 -3.28 23.57
N SER A 150 8.44 -2.99 23.80
CA SER A 150 9.56 -3.69 23.13
C SER A 150 9.49 -5.22 23.25
N GLN A 151 9.02 -5.75 24.38
CA GLN A 151 8.89 -7.19 24.58
C GLN A 151 7.88 -7.84 23.61
N ALA A 152 6.69 -7.25 23.44
CA ALA A 152 5.69 -7.77 22.52
C ALA A 152 6.16 -7.72 21.06
N LYS A 153 6.92 -6.67 20.69
CA LYS A 153 7.56 -6.57 19.38
C LYS A 153 8.54 -7.72 19.15
N LYS A 154 9.36 -8.04 20.15
CA LYS A 154 10.33 -9.15 20.11
C LYS A 154 9.66 -10.53 20.01
N GLU A 155 8.58 -10.76 20.74
CA GLU A 155 7.83 -12.02 20.68
C GLU A 155 7.23 -12.26 19.29
N GLN A 156 6.57 -11.25 18.72
CA GLN A 156 6.04 -11.32 17.35
C GLN A 156 7.15 -11.58 16.34
N ALA A 157 8.26 -10.87 16.47
CA ALA A 157 9.46 -11.06 15.66
C ALA A 157 10.05 -12.47 15.74
N GLN A 158 10.14 -13.06 16.92
CA GLN A 158 10.66 -14.42 17.10
C GLN A 158 9.76 -15.46 16.45
N ALA A 159 8.45 -15.24 16.45
CA ALA A 159 7.49 -16.11 15.77
C ALA A 159 7.60 -16.05 14.23
N MET A 160 8.11 -14.95 13.69
CA MET A 160 8.28 -14.73 12.24
C MET A 160 9.65 -15.15 11.70
N LEU A 161 10.59 -15.53 12.57
CA LEU A 161 11.89 -16.01 12.12
C LEU A 161 11.70 -17.36 11.41
N LEU A 162 12.12 -17.45 10.14
CA LEU A 162 12.10 -18.72 9.42
C LEU A 162 13.14 -19.66 10.06
N ARG A 163 12.71 -20.82 10.54
CA ARG A 163 13.58 -21.85 11.12
C ARG A 163 13.90 -22.92 10.07
N ASP A 164 14.97 -23.68 10.30
CA ASP A 164 15.39 -24.80 9.43
C ASP A 164 15.61 -24.37 7.98
N THR A 165 16.47 -23.36 7.79
CA THR A 165 16.69 -22.65 6.52
C THR A 165 17.70 -23.32 5.60
N ASP A 166 18.41 -24.38 6.03
CA ASP A 166 19.53 -24.94 5.26
C ASP A 166 19.16 -25.40 3.85
N ALA A 167 18.00 -26.05 3.69
CA ALA A 167 17.52 -26.49 2.38
C ALA A 167 17.15 -25.29 1.50
N LEU A 168 16.42 -24.32 2.07
CA LEU A 168 16.02 -23.09 1.40
C LEU A 168 17.24 -22.25 0.98
N ILE A 169 18.24 -22.12 1.85
CA ILE A 169 19.48 -21.39 1.57
C ILE A 169 20.20 -22.02 0.39
N ARG A 170 20.35 -23.36 0.37
CA ARG A 170 20.95 -24.05 -0.78
C ARG A 170 20.18 -23.79 -2.07
N GLU A 171 18.85 -23.80 -2.02
CA GLU A 171 18.03 -23.52 -3.20
C GLU A 171 18.20 -22.08 -3.68
N ILE A 172 18.18 -21.09 -2.78
CA ILE A 172 18.44 -19.68 -3.07
C ILE A 172 19.84 -19.50 -3.70
N GLU A 173 20.85 -20.20 -3.19
CA GLU A 173 22.20 -20.17 -3.75
C GLU A 173 22.27 -20.75 -5.16
N THR A 174 21.45 -21.78 -5.47
CA THR A 174 21.41 -22.39 -6.81
C THR A 174 20.67 -21.57 -7.86
N MET A 175 19.61 -20.85 -7.49
CA MET A 175 18.77 -20.12 -8.46
C MET A 175 19.42 -18.83 -8.99
N ASP A 176 20.49 -18.35 -8.34
CA ASP A 176 21.23 -17.11 -8.59
C ASP A 176 20.40 -15.80 -8.50
N ASP A 177 19.19 -15.78 -9.08
CA ASP A 177 18.19 -14.72 -9.02
C ASP A 177 16.83 -15.23 -8.51
N ILE A 178 16.47 -14.82 -7.29
CA ILE A 178 15.18 -15.12 -6.65
C ILE A 178 14.12 -14.03 -6.88
N SER A 179 14.41 -13.03 -7.73
CA SER A 179 13.52 -11.90 -8.00
C SER A 179 12.57 -12.11 -9.19
N SER A 180 12.72 -13.23 -9.92
CA SER A 180 11.98 -13.51 -11.16
C SER A 180 10.95 -14.64 -11.05
N LEU A 181 11.13 -15.59 -10.13
CA LEU A 181 10.24 -16.73 -9.92
C LEU A 181 9.95 -16.94 -8.43
N PRO A 182 8.71 -17.34 -8.06
CA PRO A 182 8.44 -17.83 -6.71
C PRO A 182 9.20 -19.12 -6.42
N LEU A 183 9.63 -19.29 -5.17
CA LEU A 183 10.38 -20.45 -4.72
C LEU A 183 9.49 -21.35 -3.86
N GLN A 184 9.58 -22.68 -4.04
CA GLN A 184 8.76 -23.63 -3.30
C GLN A 184 9.33 -23.86 -1.89
N TYR A 185 8.52 -23.71 -0.84
CA TYR A 185 8.91 -24.00 0.53
C TYR A 185 7.81 -24.75 1.26
N GLY A 186 8.01 -26.05 1.45
CA GLY A 186 6.95 -26.95 1.92
C GLY A 186 5.79 -26.95 0.93
N GLU A 187 4.57 -26.65 1.41
CA GLU A 187 3.35 -26.55 0.59
C GLU A 187 3.14 -25.15 -0.01
N GLU A 188 3.92 -24.15 0.42
CA GLU A 188 3.74 -22.75 0.03
C GLU A 188 4.74 -22.33 -1.06
N LYS A 189 4.37 -21.30 -1.84
CA LYS A 189 5.31 -20.57 -2.69
C LYS A 189 5.71 -19.28 -2.02
N LEU A 190 7.00 -18.95 -2.04
CA LEU A 190 7.55 -17.76 -1.41
C LEU A 190 8.10 -16.79 -2.47
N ILE A 191 7.84 -15.51 -2.25
CA ILE A 191 8.48 -14.40 -2.93
C ILE A 191 9.30 -13.63 -1.91
N PHE A 192 10.46 -13.12 -2.30
CA PHE A 192 11.35 -12.42 -1.40
C PHE A 192 11.50 -10.95 -1.74
N SER A 193 11.47 -10.10 -0.72
CA SER A 193 12.12 -8.80 -0.77
C SER A 193 13.41 -8.84 0.05
N SER A 194 14.41 -8.07 -0.34
CA SER A 194 15.75 -8.14 0.27
C SER A 194 16.27 -6.78 0.70
N ARG A 195 16.94 -6.71 1.86
CA ARG A 195 17.78 -5.59 2.27
C ARG A 195 19.24 -6.02 2.37
N THR A 196 20.10 -5.43 1.55
CA THR A 196 21.55 -5.61 1.65
C THR A 196 22.10 -4.87 2.86
N VAL A 197 22.97 -5.54 3.62
CA VAL A 197 23.76 -4.97 4.71
C VAL A 197 25.02 -4.36 4.12
N SER A 198 25.35 -3.12 4.52
CA SER A 198 26.56 -2.44 4.06
C SER A 198 27.81 -3.25 4.39
N SER A 199 28.78 -3.25 3.48
CA SER A 199 30.15 -3.74 3.67
C SER A 199 30.80 -3.25 4.97
N ASN A 200 30.47 -2.02 5.38
CA ASN A 200 31.05 -1.35 6.55
C ASN A 200 30.44 -1.82 7.88
N ILE A 201 29.32 -2.52 7.84
CA ILE A 201 28.69 -3.10 9.03
C ILE A 201 29.17 -4.54 9.15
N LEU A 202 30.12 -4.78 10.04
CA LEU A 202 30.64 -6.12 10.33
C LEU A 202 29.66 -6.87 11.24
N GLN A 203 29.53 -8.17 11.04
CA GLN A 203 28.76 -9.03 11.96
C GLN A 203 29.35 -8.95 13.37
N GLU A 204 28.52 -9.20 14.38
CA GLU A 204 28.92 -9.16 15.81
C GLU A 204 29.31 -7.76 16.33
N THR A 205 29.00 -6.71 15.56
CA THR A 205 29.14 -5.31 16.02
C THR A 205 27.82 -4.79 16.59
N SER A 206 27.90 -3.78 17.46
CA SER A 206 26.72 -3.11 18.00
C SER A 206 25.85 -2.46 16.92
N GLU A 207 26.48 -2.06 15.81
CA GLU A 207 25.87 -1.50 14.61
C GLU A 207 25.06 -2.56 13.87
N PHE A 208 25.61 -3.77 13.72
CA PHE A 208 24.89 -4.89 13.13
C PHE A 208 23.71 -5.32 14.00
N ASP A 209 23.89 -5.39 15.33
CA ASP A 209 22.80 -5.74 16.25
C ASP A 209 21.64 -4.74 16.20
N LYS A 210 21.94 -3.44 16.07
CA LYS A 210 20.92 -2.40 15.84
C LYS A 210 20.19 -2.62 14.53
N LEU A 211 20.92 -2.90 13.45
CA LEU A 211 20.33 -3.18 12.14
C LEU A 211 19.43 -4.42 12.18
N VAL A 212 19.88 -5.50 12.84
CA VAL A 212 19.07 -6.71 13.07
C VAL A 212 17.78 -6.32 13.79
N GLN A 213 17.87 -5.61 14.91
CA GLN A 213 16.70 -5.19 15.68
C GLN A 213 15.71 -4.38 14.83
N GLU A 214 16.19 -3.47 13.99
CA GLU A 214 15.35 -2.71 13.07
C GLU A 214 14.65 -3.58 12.04
N MET A 215 15.37 -4.53 11.42
CA MET A 215 14.80 -5.42 10.40
C MET A 215 13.79 -6.39 10.98
N VAL A 216 14.04 -6.81 12.20
CA VAL A 216 13.16 -7.65 13.00
C VAL A 216 11.86 -6.89 13.35
N GLU A 217 11.96 -5.64 13.81
CA GLU A 217 10.78 -4.81 14.09
C GLU A 217 9.99 -4.47 12.83
N LEU A 218 10.68 -4.21 11.72
CA LEU A 218 10.05 -3.99 10.43
C LEU A 218 9.27 -5.23 9.96
N ALA A 219 9.88 -6.41 10.01
CA ALA A 219 9.21 -7.66 9.66
C ALA A 219 7.96 -7.86 10.51
N ALA A 220 8.09 -7.68 11.82
CA ALA A 220 6.98 -7.79 12.77
C ALA A 220 5.85 -6.80 12.46
N ALA A 221 6.16 -5.55 12.12
CA ALA A 221 5.16 -4.57 11.69
C ALA A 221 4.44 -5.02 10.42
N MET A 222 5.18 -5.33 9.36
CA MET A 222 4.60 -5.71 8.07
C MET A 222 3.90 -7.08 8.11
N GLY A 223 4.12 -7.87 9.16
CA GLY A 223 3.35 -9.08 9.46
C GLY A 223 1.89 -8.84 9.86
N TYR A 224 1.52 -7.62 10.21
CA TYR A 224 0.12 -7.26 10.51
C TYR A 224 -0.73 -6.92 9.28
N LEU A 225 -0.11 -6.84 8.10
CA LEU A 225 -0.84 -6.68 6.85
C LEU A 225 -1.70 -7.91 6.57
N ASP A 226 -2.89 -7.68 6.05
CA ASP A 226 -3.79 -8.72 5.56
C ASP A 226 -3.78 -8.75 4.03
N HIS A 227 -3.64 -9.93 3.43
CA HIS A 227 -3.72 -10.11 1.97
C HIS A 227 -5.09 -9.67 1.41
N ALA A 228 -6.15 -9.72 2.23
CA ALA A 228 -7.49 -9.29 1.88
C ALA A 228 -7.70 -7.77 1.89
N THR A 229 -6.68 -6.98 2.25
CA THR A 229 -6.76 -5.51 2.22
C THR A 229 -7.01 -4.95 0.82
N GLY A 230 -6.60 -5.65 -0.25
CA GLY A 230 -6.70 -5.11 -1.62
C GLY A 230 -5.76 -3.92 -1.88
N ILE A 231 -5.01 -3.49 -0.87
CA ILE A 231 -3.90 -2.56 -0.95
C ILE A 231 -2.74 -3.37 -1.50
N ARG A 232 -2.06 -2.86 -2.52
CA ARG A 232 -0.99 -3.56 -3.24
C ARG A 232 0.33 -3.59 -2.45
N LEU A 233 0.26 -4.09 -1.21
CA LEU A 233 1.35 -4.37 -0.29
C LEU A 233 1.27 -5.84 0.12
N LEU A 234 2.42 -6.52 0.23
CA LEU A 234 2.46 -7.91 0.66
C LEU A 234 2.74 -7.99 2.15
N LYS A 235 2.03 -8.89 2.84
CA LYS A 235 2.38 -9.26 4.21
C LYS A 235 3.78 -9.87 4.25
N VAL A 236 4.57 -9.51 5.25
CA VAL A 236 5.78 -10.27 5.57
C VAL A 236 5.35 -11.46 6.42
N ASN A 237 5.49 -12.67 5.89
CA ASN A 237 5.16 -13.89 6.62
C ASN A 237 6.33 -14.31 7.50
N TRP A 238 7.53 -14.23 6.94
CA TRP A 238 8.77 -14.59 7.63
C TRP A 238 9.93 -13.70 7.24
N TYR A 239 11.01 -13.77 7.99
CA TYR A 239 12.30 -13.19 7.60
C TYR A 239 13.45 -14.13 7.97
N LEU A 240 14.58 -13.93 7.31
CA LEU A 240 15.85 -14.58 7.64
C LEU A 240 17.01 -13.67 7.24
N TYR A 241 18.14 -13.81 7.94
CA TYR A 241 19.40 -13.24 7.49
C TYR A 241 20.14 -14.26 6.63
N PHE A 242 20.53 -13.87 5.43
CA PHE A 242 21.27 -14.68 4.47
C PHE A 242 22.74 -14.24 4.45
N PRO A 243 23.64 -14.94 5.17
CA PRO A 243 25.00 -14.47 5.39
C PRO A 243 25.84 -14.42 4.11
N ALA A 244 25.65 -15.38 3.19
CA ALA A 244 26.44 -15.49 1.96
C ALA A 244 26.39 -14.23 1.09
N ARG A 245 25.22 -13.56 1.04
CA ARG A 245 25.03 -12.29 0.32
C ARG A 245 24.94 -11.07 1.24
N LYS A 246 25.15 -11.24 2.55
CA LYS A 246 24.97 -10.19 3.57
C LYS A 246 23.62 -9.48 3.44
N GLN A 247 22.53 -10.23 3.34
CA GLN A 247 21.19 -9.68 3.07
C GLN A 247 20.17 -10.17 4.09
N PHE A 248 19.25 -9.31 4.52
CA PHE A 248 17.99 -9.75 5.13
C PHE A 248 17.00 -10.06 4.03
N LEU A 249 16.37 -11.22 4.08
CA LEU A 249 15.29 -11.62 3.19
C LEU A 249 13.98 -11.60 3.98
N PHE A 250 12.96 -10.98 3.40
CA PHE A 250 11.59 -11.01 3.90
C PHE A 250 10.78 -11.88 2.95
N ALA A 251 10.23 -12.96 3.47
CA ALA A 251 9.43 -13.91 2.72
C ALA A 251 7.95 -13.52 2.75
N HIS A 252 7.34 -13.57 1.58
CA HIS A 252 5.94 -13.24 1.35
C HIS A 252 5.25 -14.44 0.71
N VAL A 253 4.08 -14.80 1.21
CA VAL A 253 3.19 -15.72 0.49
C VAL A 253 2.40 -14.89 -0.53
N PRO A 254 2.49 -15.20 -1.84
CA PRO A 254 1.73 -14.49 -2.84
C PRO A 254 0.22 -14.72 -2.63
N PRO A 255 -0.62 -13.72 -2.91
CA PRO A 255 -2.07 -13.81 -2.66
C PRO A 255 -2.81 -14.77 -3.61
N TYR A 256 -2.10 -15.35 -4.58
CA TYR A 256 -2.58 -16.31 -5.56
C TYR A 256 -1.38 -17.05 -6.16
N ASP A 257 -1.65 -18.08 -6.96
CA ASP A 257 -0.60 -18.81 -7.66
C ASP A 257 0.08 -17.91 -8.70
N VAL A 258 1.36 -17.61 -8.45
CA VAL A 258 2.20 -16.75 -9.30
C VAL A 258 3.08 -17.64 -10.15
N LEU A 259 3.16 -17.33 -11.44
CA LEU A 259 3.99 -18.05 -12.40
C LEU A 259 5.38 -17.43 -12.51
N SER A 260 5.41 -16.10 -12.58
CA SER A 260 6.62 -15.32 -12.70
C SER A 260 6.39 -13.91 -12.17
N MET A 261 7.48 -13.22 -11.91
CA MET A 261 7.49 -11.86 -11.46
C MET A 261 8.63 -11.08 -12.10
N MET A 262 8.44 -9.78 -12.22
CA MET A 262 9.50 -8.87 -12.66
C MET A 262 9.25 -7.49 -12.07
N THR A 263 10.29 -6.69 -11.97
CA THR A 263 10.13 -5.29 -11.55
C THR A 263 9.53 -4.44 -12.67
N LEU A 264 8.92 -3.31 -12.30
CA LEU A 264 8.46 -2.32 -13.28
C LEU A 264 9.64 -1.77 -14.10
N GLU A 265 10.81 -1.65 -13.49
CA GLU A 265 12.06 -1.31 -14.19
C GLU A 265 12.38 -2.30 -15.31
N GLN A 266 12.37 -3.60 -15.02
CA GLN A 266 12.59 -4.66 -16.01
C GLN A 266 11.51 -4.63 -17.08
N MET A 267 10.22 -4.54 -16.69
CA MET A 267 9.11 -4.50 -17.64
C MET A 267 9.23 -3.33 -18.63
N ILE A 268 9.53 -2.13 -18.13
CA ILE A 268 9.75 -0.94 -18.97
C ILE A 268 11.02 -1.08 -19.83
N GLY A 269 12.06 -1.74 -19.31
CA GLY A 269 13.29 -1.99 -20.04
C GLY A 269 13.13 -2.96 -21.21
N TYR A 270 12.35 -4.03 -21.02
CA TYR A 270 12.08 -5.04 -22.04
C TYR A 270 11.09 -4.56 -23.10
N ASP A 271 10.08 -3.77 -22.71
CA ASP A 271 9.08 -3.24 -23.64
C ASP A 271 8.85 -1.73 -23.45
N PRO A 272 9.76 -0.89 -24.01
CA PRO A 272 9.68 0.56 -23.87
C PRO A 272 8.54 1.21 -24.68
N PHE A 273 7.79 0.49 -25.52
CA PHE A 273 6.66 1.03 -26.28
C PHE A 273 5.61 -0.06 -26.61
N PRO A 274 4.76 -0.43 -25.63
CA PRO A 274 3.70 -1.41 -25.82
C PRO A 274 2.54 -0.74 -26.57
N ASN A 275 2.70 -0.40 -27.84
CA ASN A 275 1.68 0.32 -28.61
C ASN A 275 0.34 -0.45 -28.71
N THR A 276 0.27 -1.68 -28.19
CA THR A 276 -0.95 -2.47 -28.02
C THR A 276 -1.12 -3.18 -26.67
N GLU A 277 -0.08 -3.31 -25.81
CA GLU A 277 -0.13 -4.23 -24.64
C GLU A 277 -0.36 -3.57 -23.27
N VAL A 278 0.04 -2.31 -23.06
CA VAL A 278 -0.21 -1.60 -21.80
C VAL A 278 -1.23 -0.50 -22.03
N THR A 279 -2.50 -0.87 -21.92
CA THR A 279 -3.63 0.07 -22.02
C THR A 279 -3.46 1.23 -21.02
N LEU A 280 -3.97 2.41 -21.39
CA LEU A 280 -4.02 3.57 -20.48
C LEU A 280 -4.66 3.20 -19.12
N ASN A 281 -5.68 2.35 -19.15
CA ASN A 281 -6.32 1.80 -17.96
C ASN A 281 -5.34 1.02 -17.06
N ARG A 282 -4.43 0.22 -17.64
CA ARG A 282 -3.39 -0.50 -16.88
C ARG A 282 -2.42 0.48 -16.22
N LYS A 283 -1.96 1.52 -16.93
CA LYS A 283 -1.09 2.57 -16.35
C LYS A 283 -1.77 3.27 -15.18
N PHE A 284 -3.03 3.69 -15.35
CA PHE A 284 -3.81 4.31 -14.28
C PHE A 284 -4.03 3.38 -13.10
N LYS A 285 -4.30 2.10 -13.34
CA LYS A 285 -4.48 1.11 -12.27
C LYS A 285 -3.22 0.95 -11.43
N ILE A 286 -2.05 0.83 -12.07
CA ILE A 286 -0.75 0.76 -11.37
C ILE A 286 -0.54 2.04 -10.54
N ALA A 287 -0.63 3.20 -11.20
CA ALA A 287 -0.47 4.51 -10.56
C ALA A 287 -1.38 4.69 -9.33
N TYR A 288 -2.67 4.38 -9.48
CA TYR A 288 -3.66 4.49 -8.43
C TYR A 288 -3.34 3.57 -7.25
N LYS A 289 -3.02 2.30 -7.52
CA LYS A 289 -2.72 1.32 -6.46
C LYS A 289 -1.40 1.60 -5.74
N LEU A 290 -0.40 2.18 -6.41
CA LEU A 290 0.81 2.65 -5.74
C LEU A 290 0.50 3.85 -4.83
N ALA A 291 -0.28 4.82 -5.29
CA ALA A 291 -0.69 5.95 -4.46
C ALA A 291 -1.51 5.49 -3.24
N GLU A 292 -2.39 4.52 -3.42
CA GLU A 292 -3.18 3.89 -2.35
C GLU A 292 -2.28 3.20 -1.30
N ALA A 293 -1.28 2.44 -1.75
CA ALA A 293 -0.31 1.79 -0.88
C ALA A 293 0.52 2.80 -0.06
N VAL A 294 1.00 3.87 -0.70
CA VAL A 294 1.76 4.94 -0.01
C VAL A 294 0.87 5.67 1.00
N PHE A 295 -0.36 6.01 0.61
CA PHE A 295 -1.33 6.64 1.50
C PHE A 295 -1.63 5.76 2.72
N PHE A 296 -1.86 4.46 2.50
CA PHE A 296 -2.06 3.52 3.59
C PHE A 296 -0.88 3.48 4.57
N LEU A 297 0.36 3.37 4.07
CA LEU A 297 1.55 3.38 4.93
C LEU A 297 1.63 4.68 5.74
N HIS A 298 1.41 5.83 5.10
CA HIS A 298 1.50 7.14 5.76
C HIS A 298 0.43 7.32 6.86
N THR A 299 -0.77 6.79 6.65
CA THR A 299 -1.87 6.84 7.64
C THR A 299 -1.71 5.80 8.76
N ALA A 300 -0.97 4.72 8.50
CA ALA A 300 -0.52 3.75 9.51
C ALA A 300 0.74 4.21 10.27
N GLY A 301 1.35 5.34 9.90
CA GLY A 301 2.52 5.89 10.59
C GLY A 301 3.87 5.38 10.08
N PHE A 302 3.93 4.85 8.85
CA PHE A 302 5.15 4.36 8.21
C PHE A 302 5.57 5.23 7.02
N LEU A 303 6.86 5.21 6.70
CA LEU A 303 7.51 5.85 5.55
C LEU A 303 8.18 4.78 4.71
N HIS A 304 8.07 4.84 3.38
CA HIS A 304 8.58 3.82 2.46
C HIS A 304 10.06 3.96 2.16
N LYS A 305 10.53 5.18 1.85
CA LYS A 305 11.91 5.57 1.54
C LYS A 305 12.54 4.96 0.28
N ASN A 306 11.99 3.87 -0.26
CA ASN A 306 12.51 3.19 -1.44
C ASN A 306 11.48 3.10 -2.59
N ILE A 307 10.71 4.16 -2.85
CA ILE A 307 9.71 4.15 -3.95
C ILE A 307 10.42 4.43 -5.27
N ILE A 308 10.73 3.38 -6.03
CA ILE A 308 11.45 3.43 -7.31
C ILE A 308 10.91 2.37 -8.29
N SER A 309 11.32 2.40 -9.55
CA SER A 309 10.87 1.41 -10.55
C SER A 309 11.22 -0.03 -10.20
N SER A 310 12.35 -0.27 -9.54
CA SER A 310 12.73 -1.62 -9.06
C SER A 310 12.02 -2.06 -7.78
N SER A 311 11.37 -1.15 -7.05
CA SER A 311 10.58 -1.49 -5.86
C SER A 311 9.13 -1.86 -6.20
N VAL A 312 8.70 -1.65 -7.44
CA VAL A 312 7.37 -2.07 -7.91
C VAL A 312 7.52 -3.41 -8.62
N VAL A 313 6.89 -4.46 -8.08
CA VAL A 313 6.99 -5.82 -8.61
C VAL A 313 5.66 -6.25 -9.21
N ILE A 314 5.70 -6.81 -10.40
CA ILE A 314 4.55 -7.24 -11.17
C ILE A 314 4.46 -8.76 -11.07
N LEU A 315 3.35 -9.24 -10.52
CA LEU A 315 3.10 -10.66 -10.33
C LEU A 315 2.17 -11.18 -11.43
N HIS A 316 2.65 -12.13 -12.21
CA HIS A 316 1.91 -12.74 -13.32
C HIS A 316 1.16 -13.99 -12.84
N ARG A 317 -0.12 -14.09 -13.19
CA ARG A 317 -0.95 -15.29 -12.98
C ARG A 317 -1.78 -15.62 -14.21
N ILE A 318 -2.17 -16.87 -14.34
CA ILE A 318 -3.19 -17.29 -15.30
C ILE A 318 -4.57 -17.16 -14.66
N SER A 319 -5.54 -16.56 -15.36
CA SER A 319 -6.95 -16.66 -14.99
C SER A 319 -7.53 -17.98 -15.51
N SER A 320 -8.19 -18.74 -14.62
CA SER A 320 -9.05 -19.87 -15.00
C SER A 320 -10.43 -19.41 -15.51
N GLN A 321 -10.74 -18.13 -15.38
CA GLN A 321 -11.97 -17.47 -15.84
C GLN A 321 -11.74 -16.88 -17.24
N GLY A 322 -11.41 -17.73 -18.20
CA GLY A 322 -11.72 -17.42 -19.60
C GLY A 322 -13.23 -17.56 -19.75
N SER A 323 -13.90 -16.56 -20.33
CA SER A 323 -15.26 -16.74 -20.86
C SER A 323 -15.34 -18.09 -21.58
N GLU A 324 -16.39 -18.89 -21.34
CA GLU A 324 -16.59 -20.23 -21.93
C GLU A 324 -15.99 -20.32 -23.36
N GLY A 325 -14.84 -20.99 -23.50
CA GLY A 325 -14.12 -21.16 -24.78
C GLY A 325 -12.94 -20.21 -25.09
N GLY A 326 -12.55 -19.30 -24.19
CA GLY A 326 -11.42 -18.39 -24.37
C GLY A 326 -10.07 -18.92 -23.87
N SER A 327 -8.98 -18.57 -24.58
CA SER A 327 -7.59 -18.83 -24.17
C SER A 327 -7.31 -18.26 -22.76
N PRO A 328 -6.46 -18.90 -21.94
CA PRO A 328 -6.13 -18.40 -20.60
C PRO A 328 -5.60 -16.96 -20.68
N MET A 329 -6.16 -16.03 -19.90
CA MET A 329 -5.67 -14.64 -19.86
C MET A 329 -4.61 -14.49 -18.77
N LEU A 330 -3.49 -13.87 -19.13
CA LEU A 330 -2.49 -13.42 -18.17
C LEU A 330 -3.02 -12.18 -17.44
N LEU A 331 -3.03 -12.23 -16.11
CA LEU A 331 -3.38 -11.09 -15.28
C LEU A 331 -2.16 -10.64 -14.50
N ASP A 332 -1.86 -9.35 -14.65
CA ASP A 332 -0.71 -8.72 -14.03
C ASP A 332 -1.20 -7.76 -12.95
N GLU A 333 -0.69 -7.94 -11.73
CA GLU A 333 -0.93 -7.00 -10.64
C GLU A 333 0.40 -6.49 -10.10
N SER A 334 0.48 -5.17 -9.93
CA SER A 334 1.65 -4.49 -9.38
C SER A 334 1.57 -4.38 -7.88
N TYR A 335 2.64 -4.73 -7.17
CA TYR A 335 2.81 -4.58 -5.73
C TYR A 335 3.95 -3.64 -5.44
N LEU A 336 3.75 -2.75 -4.46
CA LEU A 336 4.85 -1.98 -3.88
C LEU A 336 5.58 -2.88 -2.89
N MET A 337 6.77 -3.32 -3.29
CA MET A 337 7.74 -4.04 -2.47
C MET A 337 8.91 -3.09 -2.15
N GLY A 338 10.05 -3.63 -1.72
CA GLY A 338 11.18 -2.79 -1.30
C GLY A 338 10.98 -2.25 0.12
N PHE A 339 10.60 -3.15 1.03
CA PHE A 339 10.49 -2.84 2.46
C PHE A 339 11.85 -2.65 3.12
N ASP A 340 12.94 -2.80 2.37
CA ASP A 340 14.31 -2.65 2.83
C ASP A 340 14.59 -1.30 3.52
N LEU A 341 13.83 -0.25 3.23
CA LEU A 341 13.97 1.05 3.90
C LEU A 341 12.71 1.51 4.65
N ILE A 342 11.66 0.68 4.75
CA ILE A 342 10.45 1.07 5.49
C ILE A 342 10.79 1.29 6.96
N ARG A 343 10.19 2.32 7.54
CA ARG A 343 10.31 2.61 8.97
C ARG A 343 9.10 3.33 9.52
N SER A 344 8.90 3.24 10.83
CA SER A 344 7.97 4.14 11.53
C SER A 344 8.41 5.59 11.36
N ALA A 345 7.46 6.50 11.15
CA ALA A 345 7.70 7.92 10.97
C ALA A 345 8.43 8.54 12.19
N GLU A 346 8.17 8.01 13.38
CA GLU A 346 8.72 8.50 14.65
C GLU A 346 10.09 7.90 14.99
N ALA A 347 10.50 6.80 14.33
CA ALA A 347 11.78 6.15 14.57
C ALA A 347 12.99 7.07 14.32
N THR A 348 14.07 6.84 15.06
CA THR A 348 15.36 7.52 14.87
C THR A 348 15.77 7.44 13.40
N THR A 349 16.10 8.60 12.83
CA THR A 349 16.43 8.69 11.41
C THR A 349 17.91 8.48 11.23
N TYR A 350 18.29 7.28 10.79
CA TYR A 350 19.62 7.08 10.25
C TYR A 350 19.74 7.81 8.91
N LYS A 351 20.96 8.23 8.59
CA LYS A 351 21.29 8.79 7.27
C LYS A 351 21.08 7.75 6.15
N GLU A 352 20.77 6.50 6.44
CA GLU A 352 20.49 5.48 5.44
C GLU A 352 19.28 5.85 4.56
N GLY A 353 19.46 5.75 3.24
CA GLY A 353 18.59 6.36 2.24
C GLY A 353 19.00 7.80 1.86
N THR A 354 20.18 8.26 2.26
CA THR A 354 20.90 9.35 1.59
C THR A 354 21.88 8.78 0.59
N SER A 355 21.92 9.41 -0.58
CA SER A 355 22.61 9.00 -1.81
C SER A 355 24.11 8.69 -1.68
N ARG A 356 24.77 9.10 -0.60
CA ARG A 356 26.23 9.02 -0.48
C ARG A 356 26.74 8.06 0.60
N ALA A 357 25.89 7.54 1.47
CA ALA A 357 26.29 6.53 2.45
C ALA A 357 26.11 5.08 1.92
N ILE A 358 25.44 4.92 0.78
CA ILE A 358 25.33 3.63 0.09
C ILE A 358 26.53 3.54 -0.86
N GLU A 359 27.55 2.82 -0.41
CA GLU A 359 28.78 2.56 -1.14
C GLU A 359 28.51 1.77 -2.44
N TYR A 360 28.70 2.45 -3.58
CA TYR A 360 29.12 2.07 -4.94
C TYR A 360 28.90 0.68 -5.58
N THR A 361 28.31 -0.34 -4.94
CA THR A 361 28.42 -1.71 -5.46
C THR A 361 27.10 -2.39 -5.84
N THR A 362 25.94 -1.77 -5.67
CA THR A 362 24.67 -2.44 -6.08
C THR A 362 23.57 -1.54 -6.65
N ARG A 363 23.63 -0.22 -6.44
CA ARG A 363 22.69 0.74 -7.05
C ARG A 363 23.50 1.79 -7.79
N ASN A 364 23.22 1.97 -9.09
CA ASN A 364 23.75 3.11 -9.81
C ASN A 364 23.27 4.37 -9.10
N MET A 365 24.18 5.07 -8.43
CA MET A 365 23.92 6.27 -7.62
C MET A 365 23.00 7.27 -8.32
N ARG A 366 23.13 7.40 -9.66
CA ARG A 366 22.29 8.29 -10.49
C ARG A 366 20.84 7.83 -10.61
N ASP A 367 20.55 6.53 -10.58
CA ASP A 367 19.21 5.98 -10.84
C ASP A 367 18.31 6.04 -9.60
N PHE A 368 18.88 6.08 -8.39
CA PHE A 368 18.11 6.29 -7.15
C PHE A 368 17.84 7.78 -6.87
N ASP A 369 18.80 8.64 -7.18
CA ASP A 369 18.75 10.08 -6.87
C ASP A 369 17.63 10.81 -7.60
N ILE A 370 17.24 10.34 -8.80
CA ILE A 370 16.11 10.92 -9.55
C ILE A 370 14.79 10.82 -8.80
N TYR A 371 14.64 9.86 -7.89
CA TYR A 371 13.43 9.66 -7.09
C TYR A 371 13.48 10.43 -5.77
N GLN A 372 14.61 11.01 -5.39
CA GLN A 372 14.75 11.73 -4.11
C GLN A 372 14.27 13.17 -4.21
N HIS A 373 13.80 13.69 -3.08
CA HIS A 373 13.48 15.11 -2.96
C HIS A 373 14.75 15.97 -3.01
N PRO A 374 14.75 17.16 -3.64
CA PRO A 374 15.95 18.01 -3.75
C PRO A 374 16.66 18.29 -2.42
N ASP A 375 15.93 18.54 -1.34
CA ASP A 375 16.50 18.73 0.02
C ASP A 375 17.37 17.55 0.50
N ARG A 376 17.10 16.34 -0.01
CA ARG A 376 17.81 15.11 0.35
C ARG A 376 19.04 14.86 -0.51
N LEU A 377 19.22 15.64 -1.58
CA LEU A 377 20.38 15.59 -2.48
C LEU A 377 21.51 16.54 -2.04
N GLN A 378 21.31 17.32 -0.98
CA GLN A 378 22.31 18.24 -0.44
C GLN A 378 23.49 17.50 0.21
N GLU A 379 24.69 18.07 0.15
CA GLU A 379 25.92 17.42 0.64
C GLU A 379 26.09 17.47 2.16
N SER A 380 25.52 18.48 2.80
CA SER A 380 25.56 18.71 4.24
C SER A 380 24.15 18.92 4.79
N ASP A 381 24.00 18.66 6.10
CA ASP A 381 22.75 18.87 6.85
C ASP A 381 21.49 18.21 6.27
N ILE A 382 21.63 16.95 5.85
CA ILE A 382 20.54 16.20 5.23
C ILE A 382 19.37 16.04 6.22
N PRO A 383 18.18 16.60 5.92
CA PRO A 383 17.06 16.63 6.84
C PRO A 383 16.50 15.24 7.14
N ARG A 384 15.83 15.13 8.29
CA ARG A 384 15.06 13.94 8.67
C ARG A 384 14.07 13.58 7.56
N TYR A 385 13.99 12.29 7.23
CA TYR A 385 13.05 11.83 6.21
C TYR A 385 11.60 11.98 6.68
N ILE A 386 10.76 12.65 5.88
CA ILE A 386 9.35 12.93 6.15
C ILE A 386 8.44 12.39 5.03
N LYS A 387 7.13 12.36 5.26
CA LYS A 387 6.11 11.88 4.29
C LYS A 387 6.22 12.57 2.93
N THR A 388 6.54 13.86 2.89
CA THR A 388 6.70 14.63 1.65
C THR A 388 7.76 14.04 0.72
N TYR A 389 8.78 13.37 1.25
CA TYR A 389 9.83 12.77 0.43
C TYR A 389 9.36 11.48 -0.26
N ASP A 390 8.54 10.66 0.41
CA ASP A 390 7.85 9.54 -0.26
C ASP A 390 6.91 10.06 -1.36
N VAL A 391 6.20 11.16 -1.10
CA VAL A 391 5.34 11.80 -2.10
C VAL A 391 6.15 12.30 -3.29
N CYS A 392 7.37 12.79 -3.07
CA CYS A 392 8.28 13.18 -4.15
C CYS A 392 8.66 11.96 -5.01
N SER A 393 9.11 10.87 -4.38
CA SER A 393 9.43 9.63 -5.08
C SER A 393 8.21 9.06 -5.83
N LEU A 394 7.03 9.16 -5.23
CA LEU A 394 5.76 8.79 -5.86
C LEU A 394 5.49 9.63 -7.14
N ARG A 395 5.73 10.94 -7.12
CA ARG A 395 5.56 11.78 -8.32
C ARG A 395 6.47 11.33 -9.45
N VAL A 396 7.72 11.01 -9.13
CA VAL A 396 8.71 10.57 -10.11
C VAL A 396 8.29 9.23 -10.72
N ILE A 397 7.90 8.23 -9.92
CA ILE A 397 7.44 6.94 -10.46
C ILE A 397 6.15 7.06 -11.26
N LEU A 398 5.24 7.97 -10.91
CA LEU A 398 4.03 8.25 -11.69
C LEU A 398 4.36 8.80 -13.09
N LEU A 399 5.41 9.63 -13.20
CA LEU A 399 5.92 10.08 -14.50
C LEU A 399 6.51 8.90 -15.29
N THR A 400 7.30 8.04 -14.64
CA THR A 400 7.84 6.82 -15.26
C THR A 400 6.74 5.93 -15.81
N ILE A 401 5.63 5.76 -15.07
CA ILE A 401 4.45 4.98 -15.51
C ILE A 401 3.72 5.70 -16.65
N GLY A 402 3.56 7.02 -16.59
CA GLY A 402 2.91 7.80 -17.64
C GLY A 402 3.63 7.64 -18.99
N PHE A 403 4.92 7.93 -19.01
CA PHE A 403 5.76 7.83 -20.20
C PHE A 403 6.09 6.38 -20.59
N TRP A 404 6.11 5.46 -19.62
CA TRP A 404 6.47 4.05 -19.80
C TRP A 404 7.86 3.83 -20.41
N VAL A 405 8.80 4.72 -20.06
CA VAL A 405 10.22 4.63 -20.42
C VAL A 405 11.06 5.05 -19.20
N PRO A 406 12.33 4.61 -19.10
CA PRO A 406 13.21 5.06 -18.02
C PRO A 406 13.36 6.58 -18.05
N LEU A 407 13.25 7.26 -16.90
CA LEU A 407 13.29 8.72 -16.84
C LEU A 407 14.63 9.32 -17.27
N SER A 408 15.73 8.56 -17.14
CA SER A 408 17.03 8.93 -17.69
C SER A 408 16.96 9.19 -19.21
N ARG A 409 16.12 8.44 -19.94
CA ARG A 409 15.85 8.70 -21.37
C ARG A 409 15.00 9.95 -21.56
N VAL A 410 13.94 10.14 -20.77
CA VAL A 410 13.07 11.33 -20.85
C VAL A 410 13.87 12.62 -20.64
N ALA A 411 14.70 12.67 -19.61
CA ALA A 411 15.54 13.82 -19.29
C ALA A 411 16.54 14.16 -20.41
N SER A 412 17.08 13.15 -21.11
CA SER A 412 17.99 13.35 -22.24
C SER A 412 17.33 14.05 -23.44
N HIS A 413 16.00 13.93 -23.59
CA HIS A 413 15.26 14.63 -24.65
C HIS A 413 14.93 16.08 -24.29
N ILE A 414 14.81 16.41 -23.00
CA ILE A 414 14.56 17.78 -22.53
C ILE A 414 15.81 18.64 -22.73
N SER A 415 16.99 18.12 -22.38
CA SER A 415 18.25 18.87 -22.48
C SER A 415 18.73 19.16 -23.91
N VAL A 416 18.27 18.37 -24.90
CA VAL A 416 18.62 18.57 -26.31
C VAL A 416 17.77 19.68 -26.96
N ASN A 417 16.53 19.86 -26.51
CA ASN A 417 15.62 20.86 -27.07
C ASN A 417 15.65 22.23 -26.37
N ASP A 418 16.33 22.35 -25.22
CA ASP A 418 16.44 23.60 -24.46
C ASP A 418 17.70 24.44 -24.78
N ARG A 419 18.37 24.20 -25.92
CA ARG A 419 19.46 25.09 -26.41
C ARG A 419 18.96 26.37 -27.10
N SER A 420 17.81 26.87 -26.68
CA SER A 420 17.29 28.18 -27.09
C SER A 420 16.63 28.87 -25.89
N SER A 421 17.47 29.45 -25.03
CA SER A 421 17.15 30.54 -24.12
C SER A 421 18.40 31.40 -23.97
#